data_AF-X0TTB6-F1
#
_entry.id   AF-X0TTB6-F1
#
_cell.length_a   1.000
_cell.length_b   1.000
_cell.length_c   1.000
_cell.angle_alpha   90.00
_cell.angle_beta   90.00
_cell.angle_gamma   90.00
#
_symmetry.space_group_name_H-M   'P 1'
#
loop_
_entity.id
_entity.type
_entity.pdbx_description
1 polymer ?
#
loop_
_entity_poly.entity_id
_entity_poly.type
_entity_poly.pdbx_seq_one_letter_code
_entity_poly.pdbx_strand_id
1 'polypeptide(L)'
;MPTRELKSEREIEDFVRGCTFLGTGGGGSPEEGVSLLVESFREGKEIRWIDVEEVRDEDWVTSPAGMGSIAPVTDEKRKMFEALGFRERKVKRILVEAVRELEKYLQSEIRIIVPAEIGGGNTPVPLDTAAQLGKATVDGDYCGRAIPEVQQCLPAMHDKTVTPIACADDWGNVTIVKQVVTLAAAERLGKMISTIATGLCGETFFTMKAKEMKEVLIPGTLTESLEIGKTIRTAREKGDDPVK
;
A
#
# COMPACT_ATOMS: atom_id res chain seq x y z
N MET A 1 -3.25 -13.57 -17.13
CA MET A 1 -2.24 -12.62 -17.69
C MET A 1 -2.44 -11.30 -16.97
N PRO A 2 -1.47 -10.36 -16.84
CA PRO A 2 -1.82 -9.05 -16.31
C PRO A 2 -2.92 -8.41 -17.15
N THR A 3 -3.96 -7.94 -16.48
CA THR A 3 -5.05 -7.21 -17.14
C THR A 3 -4.57 -5.82 -17.55
N ARG A 4 -3.64 -5.23 -16.78
CA ARG A 4 -2.94 -3.98 -17.11
C ARG A 4 -1.52 -3.96 -16.55
N GLU A 5 -0.64 -3.20 -17.20
CA GLU A 5 0.76 -2.95 -16.81
C GLU A 5 1.10 -1.50 -17.18
N LEU A 6 1.80 -0.79 -16.29
CA LEU A 6 2.31 0.56 -16.56
C LEU A 6 3.63 0.47 -17.32
N LYS A 7 3.65 0.98 -18.56
CA LYS A 7 4.76 0.78 -19.51
C LYS A 7 5.66 1.99 -19.71
N SER A 8 5.38 3.10 -19.03
CA SER A 8 6.20 4.31 -19.13
C SER A 8 6.08 5.18 -17.88
N GLU A 9 7.07 6.04 -17.65
CA GLU A 9 7.02 7.06 -16.59
C GLU A 9 5.79 7.98 -16.73
N ARG A 10 5.34 8.25 -17.96
CA ARG A 10 4.12 9.03 -18.21
C ARG A 10 2.84 8.31 -17.77
N GLU A 11 2.76 6.98 -17.97
CA GLU A 11 1.63 6.20 -17.47
C GLU A 11 1.65 6.12 -15.93
N ILE A 12 2.83 6.10 -15.31
CA ILE A 12 2.98 6.20 -13.86
C ILE A 12 2.47 7.55 -13.36
N GLU A 13 2.87 8.65 -13.99
CA GLU A 13 2.36 9.99 -13.65
C GLU A 13 0.83 10.10 -13.85
N ASP A 14 0.30 9.53 -14.93
CA ASP A 14 -1.14 9.49 -15.19
C ASP A 14 -1.85 8.66 -14.11
N PHE A 15 -1.37 7.46 -13.79
CA PHE A 15 -1.92 6.63 -12.73
C PHE A 15 -1.95 7.33 -11.37
N VAL A 16 -0.83 7.89 -10.93
CA VAL A 16 -0.73 8.57 -9.63
C VAL A 16 -1.61 9.83 -9.61
N ARG A 17 -1.72 10.56 -10.73
CA ARG A 17 -2.63 11.71 -10.83
C ARG A 17 -4.08 11.32 -10.60
N GLY A 18 -4.54 10.21 -11.18
CA GLY A 18 -5.89 9.72 -10.96
C GLY A 18 -6.11 9.20 -9.54
N CYS A 19 -5.14 8.49 -8.97
CA CYS A 19 -5.17 8.09 -7.56
C CYS A 19 -5.29 9.32 -6.64
N THR A 20 -4.58 10.40 -6.96
CA THR A 20 -4.64 11.66 -6.20
C THR A 20 -6.02 12.32 -6.31
N PHE A 21 -6.62 12.30 -7.50
CA PHE A 21 -7.97 12.82 -7.73
C PHE A 21 -9.02 12.07 -6.91
N LEU A 22 -8.97 10.73 -6.96
CA LEU A 22 -9.88 9.86 -6.21
C LEU A 22 -9.56 9.80 -4.70
N GLY A 23 -8.36 10.21 -4.29
CA GLY A 23 -7.94 10.26 -2.88
C GLY A 23 -8.68 11.30 -2.04
N THR A 24 -9.53 12.16 -2.63
CA THR A 24 -10.38 13.12 -1.90
C THR A 24 -9.63 14.06 -0.94
N GLY A 25 -8.37 14.38 -1.24
CA GLY A 25 -7.51 15.25 -0.43
C GLY A 25 -6.63 14.55 0.61
N GLY A 26 -6.72 13.22 0.74
CA GLY A 26 -5.82 12.39 1.54
C GLY A 26 -4.96 11.44 0.70
N GLY A 27 -4.46 10.37 1.33
CA GLY A 27 -3.86 9.24 0.62
C GLY A 27 -2.36 9.36 0.30
N GLY A 28 -1.61 10.22 1.00
CA GLY A 28 -0.15 10.36 0.87
C GLY A 28 0.31 11.29 -0.27
N SER A 29 1.62 11.56 -0.34
CA SER A 29 2.20 12.47 -1.34
C SER A 29 2.20 11.86 -2.74
N PRO A 30 1.59 12.53 -3.74
CA PRO A 30 1.67 12.11 -5.15
C PRO A 30 3.11 12.10 -5.68
N GLU A 31 3.94 13.07 -5.28
CA GLU A 31 5.32 13.20 -5.73
C GLU A 31 6.17 12.01 -5.25
N GLU A 32 6.01 11.61 -3.99
CA GLU A 32 6.66 10.42 -3.44
C GLU A 32 6.18 9.14 -4.14
N GLY A 33 4.87 9.03 -4.41
CA GLY A 33 4.28 7.92 -5.13
C GLY A 33 4.81 7.76 -6.56
N VAL A 34 4.93 8.85 -7.31
CA VAL A 34 5.54 8.85 -8.66
C VAL A 34 6.99 8.43 -8.56
N SER A 35 7.76 9.06 -7.66
CA SER A 35 9.18 8.76 -7.50
C SER A 35 9.43 7.28 -7.19
N LEU A 36 8.63 6.69 -6.32
CA LEU A 36 8.74 5.28 -5.93
C LEU A 36 8.49 4.32 -7.10
N LEU A 37 7.39 4.52 -7.84
CA LEU A 37 7.06 3.67 -8.99
C LEU A 37 8.03 3.88 -10.14
N VAL A 38 8.51 5.10 -10.39
CA VAL A 38 9.56 5.37 -11.38
C VAL A 38 10.87 4.68 -11.01
N GLU A 39 11.26 4.66 -9.73
CA GLU A 39 12.42 3.89 -9.28
C GLU A 39 12.25 2.41 -9.61
N SER A 40 11.11 1.81 -9.23
CA SER A 40 10.82 0.39 -9.54
C SER A 40 10.78 0.10 -11.04
N PHE A 41 10.21 1.00 -11.84
CA PHE A 41 10.19 0.88 -13.30
C PHE A 41 11.61 0.90 -13.89
N ARG A 42 12.47 1.81 -13.42
CA ARG A 42 13.88 1.90 -13.85
C ARG A 42 14.72 0.71 -13.38
N GLU A 43 14.35 0.07 -12.26
CA GLU A 43 14.90 -1.21 -11.82
C GLU A 43 14.44 -2.40 -12.69
N GLY A 44 13.60 -2.17 -13.71
CA GLY A 44 13.09 -3.19 -14.62
C GLY A 44 11.97 -4.04 -14.02
N LYS A 45 11.28 -3.53 -12.99
CA LYS A 45 10.15 -4.22 -12.35
C LYS A 45 8.87 -4.03 -13.15
N GLU A 46 8.06 -5.08 -13.23
CA GLU A 46 6.73 -5.02 -13.81
C GLU A 46 5.74 -4.43 -12.79
N ILE A 47 5.23 -3.23 -13.07
CA ILE A 47 4.20 -2.59 -12.24
C ILE A 47 2.85 -2.89 -12.90
N ARG A 48 2.15 -3.90 -12.37
CA ARG A 48 0.96 -4.47 -13.02
C ARG A 48 -0.11 -4.89 -12.04
N TRP A 49 -1.34 -4.97 -12.53
CA TRP A 49 -2.47 -5.52 -11.79
C TRP A 49 -3.30 -6.49 -12.64
N ILE A 50 -4.03 -7.37 -11.96
CA ILE A 50 -4.91 -8.37 -12.55
C ILE A 50 -6.35 -8.12 -12.13
N ASP A 51 -7.27 -8.46 -13.03
CA ASP A 51 -8.70 -8.48 -12.77
C ASP A 51 -9.00 -9.45 -11.62
N VAL A 52 -9.97 -9.07 -10.78
CA VAL A 52 -10.39 -9.86 -9.63
C VAL A 52 -10.87 -11.26 -10.02
N GLU A 53 -11.44 -11.42 -11.22
CA GLU A 53 -11.89 -12.71 -11.75
C GLU A 53 -10.74 -13.65 -12.12
N GLU A 54 -9.54 -13.13 -12.38
CA GLU A 54 -8.34 -13.93 -12.64
C GLU A 54 -7.68 -14.45 -11.34
N VAL A 55 -8.11 -13.97 -10.17
CA VAL A 55 -7.59 -14.40 -8.86
C VAL A 55 -8.24 -15.72 -8.44
N ARG A 56 -7.41 -16.71 -8.09
CA ARG A 56 -7.90 -18.00 -7.56
C ARG A 56 -8.39 -17.84 -6.12
N ASP A 57 -9.54 -18.42 -5.81
CA ASP A 57 -10.22 -18.28 -4.51
C ASP A 57 -9.34 -18.68 -3.30
N GLU A 58 -8.46 -19.66 -3.49
CA GLU A 58 -7.56 -20.20 -2.47
C GLU A 58 -6.25 -19.41 -2.29
N ASP A 59 -5.96 -18.44 -3.16
CA ASP A 59 -4.77 -17.61 -3.04
C ASP A 59 -4.85 -16.76 -1.77
N TRP A 60 -3.73 -16.61 -1.06
CA TRP A 60 -3.65 -15.68 0.05
C TRP A 60 -3.41 -14.26 -0.46
N VAL A 61 -4.10 -13.31 0.15
CA VAL A 61 -3.98 -11.88 -0.14
C VAL A 61 -3.57 -11.11 1.11
N THR A 62 -2.95 -9.94 0.95
CA THR A 62 -2.75 -9.00 2.07
C THR A 62 -2.66 -7.56 1.56
N SER A 63 -2.87 -6.61 2.48
CA SER A 63 -2.74 -5.18 2.22
C SER A 63 -1.58 -4.58 2.99
N PRO A 64 -0.41 -4.37 2.36
CA PRO A 64 0.70 -3.68 2.98
C PRO A 64 0.49 -2.15 2.92
N ALA A 65 0.78 -1.46 4.01
CA ALA A 65 0.73 0.00 4.09
C ALA A 65 1.77 0.55 5.07
N GLY A 66 2.07 1.84 4.97
CA GLY A 66 2.94 2.54 5.92
C GLY A 66 2.16 3.07 7.11
N MET A 67 2.69 2.89 8.32
CA MET A 67 2.18 3.46 9.57
C MET A 67 3.24 4.34 10.21
N GLY A 68 2.86 5.53 10.66
CA GLY A 68 3.76 6.40 11.43
C GLY A 68 3.69 7.85 11.01
N SER A 69 4.70 8.62 11.44
CA SER A 69 4.74 10.06 11.23
C SER A 69 5.63 10.40 10.02
N ILE A 70 5.08 11.16 9.09
CA ILE A 70 5.84 11.80 8.00
C ILE A 70 6.47 13.15 8.40
N ALA A 71 6.26 13.59 9.66
CA ALA A 71 6.87 14.82 10.15
C ALA A 71 8.41 14.71 10.17
N PRO A 72 9.14 15.83 9.90
CA PRO A 72 10.58 15.86 9.96
C PRO A 72 11.14 15.32 11.29
N VAL A 73 12.25 14.58 11.20
CA VAL A 73 12.92 14.03 12.39
C VAL A 73 13.54 15.17 13.20
N THR A 74 13.09 15.31 14.45
CA THR A 74 13.62 16.30 15.40
C THR A 74 14.98 15.85 15.97
N ASP A 75 15.76 16.80 16.50
CA ASP A 75 17.04 16.49 17.16
C ASP A 75 16.87 15.59 18.39
N GLU A 76 15.76 15.73 19.11
CA GLU A 76 15.40 14.86 20.24
C GLU A 76 15.21 13.42 19.79
N LYS A 77 14.45 13.21 18.70
CA LYS A 77 14.28 11.89 18.09
C LYS A 77 15.62 11.32 17.66
N ARG A 78 16.48 12.12 17.00
CA ARG A 78 17.82 11.68 16.57
C ARG A 78 18.66 11.18 17.76
N LYS A 79 18.71 11.94 18.87
CA LYS A 79 19.41 11.54 20.10
C LYS A 79 18.84 10.28 20.72
N MET A 80 17.51 10.14 20.73
CA MET A 80 16.85 8.92 21.21
C MET A 80 17.29 7.70 20.39
N PHE A 81 17.32 7.81 19.06
CA PHE A 81 17.73 6.70 18.18
C PHE A 81 19.21 6.33 18.35
N GLU A 82 20.09 7.32 18.49
CA GLU A 82 21.51 7.08 18.80
C GLU A 82 21.67 6.32 20.13
N ALA A 83 20.90 6.70 21.17
CA ALA A 83 20.92 6.03 22.47
C ALA A 83 20.37 4.60 22.41
N LEU A 84 19.44 4.31 21.49
CA LEU A 84 18.92 2.96 21.22
C LEU A 84 19.88 2.10 20.37
N GLY A 85 20.99 2.67 19.88
CA GLY A 85 21.99 1.94 19.10
C GLY A 85 21.65 1.83 17.61
N PHE A 86 20.70 2.62 17.10
CA PHE A 86 20.36 2.68 15.69
C PHE A 86 21.41 3.48 14.92
N ARG A 87 22.23 2.76 14.14
CA ARG A 87 23.40 3.32 13.43
C ARG A 87 23.28 3.24 11.91
N GLU A 88 22.64 2.20 11.40
CA GLU A 88 22.52 1.92 9.97
C GLU A 88 21.13 1.39 9.65
N ARG A 89 20.53 1.92 8.58
CA ARG A 89 19.27 1.42 8.04
C ARG A 89 19.54 0.12 7.27
N LYS A 90 18.90 -0.97 7.70
CA LYS A 90 19.09 -2.31 7.15
C LYS A 90 18.04 -2.68 6.11
N VAL A 91 16.86 -2.06 6.17
CA VAL A 91 15.71 -2.41 5.32
C VAL A 91 15.44 -1.25 4.36
N LYS A 92 15.65 -1.48 3.06
CA LYS A 92 15.38 -0.47 2.00
C LYS A 92 13.87 -0.27 1.80
N ARG A 93 13.10 -1.37 1.74
CA ARG A 93 11.65 -1.37 1.46
C ARG A 93 10.90 -2.07 2.60
N ILE A 94 10.45 -1.29 3.57
CA ILE A 94 9.85 -1.79 4.82
C ILE A 94 8.58 -2.63 4.59
N LEU A 95 7.72 -2.27 3.62
CA LEU A 95 6.53 -3.07 3.28
C LEU A 95 6.89 -4.42 2.66
N VAL A 96 7.94 -4.48 1.84
CA VAL A 96 8.44 -5.75 1.25
C VAL A 96 8.90 -6.69 2.36
N GLU A 97 9.60 -6.17 3.37
CA GLU A 97 10.04 -6.98 4.50
C GLU A 97 8.86 -7.42 5.38
N ALA A 98 7.88 -6.55 5.63
CA ALA A 98 6.68 -6.90 6.37
C ALA A 98 5.90 -8.06 5.72
N VAL A 99 5.73 -8.04 4.39
CA VAL A 99 5.08 -9.14 3.67
C VAL A 99 5.90 -10.44 3.75
N ARG A 100 7.23 -10.37 3.65
CA ARG A 100 8.09 -11.57 3.81
C ARG A 100 7.98 -12.18 5.20
N GLU A 101 7.94 -11.35 6.24
CA GLU A 101 7.80 -11.81 7.62
C GLU A 101 6.40 -12.39 7.87
N LEU A 102 5.37 -11.81 7.26
CA LEU A 102 4.02 -12.38 7.25
C LEU A 102 4.00 -13.77 6.60
N GLU A 103 4.62 -13.94 5.43
CA GLU A 103 4.71 -15.24 4.74
C GLU A 103 5.43 -16.30 5.59
N LYS A 104 6.53 -15.92 6.25
CA LYS A 104 7.26 -16.79 7.19
C LYS A 104 6.36 -17.20 8.36
N TYR A 105 5.62 -16.25 8.95
CA TYR A 105 4.72 -16.51 10.06
C TYR A 105 3.56 -17.44 9.67
N LEU A 106 2.96 -17.23 8.50
CA LEU A 106 1.86 -18.04 7.97
C LEU A 106 2.30 -19.40 7.41
N GLN A 107 3.60 -19.57 7.15
CA GLN A 107 4.15 -20.68 6.38
C GLN A 107 3.41 -20.87 5.05
N SER A 108 3.02 -19.76 4.43
CA SER A 108 2.22 -19.69 3.20
C SER A 108 2.65 -18.50 2.37
N GLU A 109 2.60 -18.65 1.05
CA GLU A 109 2.88 -17.56 0.11
C GLU A 109 1.66 -16.63 -0.02
N ILE A 110 1.88 -15.32 0.12
CA ILE A 110 0.93 -14.29 -0.30
C ILE A 110 1.08 -14.14 -1.80
N ARG A 111 0.02 -14.31 -2.58
CA ARG A 111 0.11 -14.25 -4.05
C ARG A 111 -0.36 -12.91 -4.60
N ILE A 112 -1.32 -12.28 -3.92
CA ILE A 112 -1.96 -11.05 -4.35
C ILE A 112 -1.78 -9.96 -3.29
N ILE A 113 -1.38 -8.78 -3.75
CA ILE A 113 -1.37 -7.57 -2.95
C ILE A 113 -2.63 -6.77 -3.24
N VAL A 114 -3.28 -6.27 -2.20
CA VAL A 114 -4.49 -5.45 -2.31
C VAL A 114 -4.20 -4.08 -1.73
N PRO A 115 -4.25 -3.00 -2.51
CA PRO A 115 -4.24 -1.65 -1.97
C PRO A 115 -5.38 -1.49 -0.98
N ALA A 116 -5.11 -0.98 0.22
CA ALA A 116 -6.18 -0.76 1.17
C ALA A 116 -7.11 0.35 0.67
N GLU A 117 -6.54 1.44 0.15
CA GLU A 117 -7.27 2.64 -0.28
C GLU A 117 -6.67 3.28 -1.54
N ILE A 118 -7.44 4.18 -2.16
CA ILE A 118 -6.96 5.05 -3.25
C ILE A 118 -6.30 6.32 -2.72
N GLY A 119 -5.07 6.59 -3.15
CA GLY A 119 -4.28 7.74 -2.74
C GLY A 119 -2.98 7.92 -3.52
N GLY A 120 -2.54 9.18 -3.68
CA GLY A 120 -1.34 9.53 -4.45
C GLY A 120 -0.04 8.88 -3.96
N GLY A 121 0.08 8.59 -2.67
CA GLY A 121 1.19 7.81 -2.09
C GLY A 121 0.76 6.41 -1.61
N ASN A 122 -0.45 6.28 -1.07
CA ASN A 122 -0.92 5.06 -0.41
C ASN A 122 -1.30 3.94 -1.38
N THR A 123 -1.60 4.25 -2.65
CA THR A 123 -1.80 3.24 -3.70
C THR A 123 -0.49 2.83 -4.38
N PRO A 124 0.46 3.74 -4.65
CA PRO A 124 1.79 3.35 -5.15
C PRO A 124 2.57 2.37 -4.26
N VAL A 125 2.55 2.54 -2.93
CA VAL A 125 3.35 1.68 -2.02
C VAL A 125 2.98 0.19 -2.05
N PRO A 126 1.71 -0.27 -2.13
CA PRO A 126 1.40 -1.67 -2.36
C PRO A 126 1.76 -2.15 -3.77
N LEU A 127 1.63 -1.33 -4.82
CA LEU A 127 2.05 -1.70 -6.18
C LEU A 127 3.57 -1.93 -6.26
N ASP A 128 4.33 -1.04 -5.63
CA ASP A 128 5.77 -1.19 -5.47
C ASP A 128 6.12 -2.48 -4.74
N THR A 129 5.43 -2.75 -3.62
CA THR A 129 5.63 -3.97 -2.82
C THR A 129 5.40 -5.22 -3.65
N ALA A 130 4.31 -5.26 -4.44
CA ALA A 130 4.00 -6.37 -5.33
C ALA A 130 5.09 -6.56 -6.38
N ALA A 131 5.48 -5.49 -7.07
CA ALA A 131 6.49 -5.51 -8.13
C ALA A 131 7.86 -6.01 -7.62
N GLN A 132 8.26 -5.58 -6.42
CA GLN A 132 9.52 -5.99 -5.80
C GLN A 132 9.54 -7.46 -5.38
N LEU A 133 8.38 -7.99 -4.99
CA LEU A 133 8.20 -9.39 -4.63
C LEU A 133 7.89 -10.31 -5.83
N GLY A 134 7.72 -9.76 -7.04
CA GLY A 134 7.27 -10.52 -8.21
C GLY A 134 5.83 -11.04 -8.08
N LYS A 135 5.01 -10.36 -7.28
CA LYS A 135 3.60 -10.66 -7.02
C LYS A 135 2.71 -9.76 -7.88
N ALA A 136 1.41 -10.07 -7.94
CA ALA A 136 0.44 -9.23 -8.64
C ALA A 136 -0.36 -8.38 -7.64
N THR A 137 -0.74 -7.18 -8.07
CA THR A 137 -1.79 -6.40 -7.40
C THR A 137 -3.15 -6.76 -8.00
N VAL A 138 -4.23 -6.78 -7.21
CA VAL A 138 -5.59 -6.88 -7.76
C VAL A 138 -6.08 -5.51 -8.24
N ASP A 139 -6.87 -5.47 -9.32
CA ASP A 139 -7.55 -4.26 -9.78
C ASP A 139 -8.68 -3.88 -8.84
N GLY A 140 -8.37 -3.16 -7.78
CA GLY A 140 -9.34 -2.71 -6.80
C GLY A 140 -8.69 -2.29 -5.49
N ASP A 141 -9.51 -1.77 -4.60
CA ASP A 141 -9.16 -1.45 -3.22
C ASP A 141 -10.35 -1.68 -2.29
N TYR A 142 -10.22 -1.35 -1.01
CA TYR A 142 -11.27 -1.61 -0.03
C TYR A 142 -12.15 -0.40 0.31
N CYS A 143 -11.85 0.80 -0.20
CA CYS A 143 -12.50 2.02 0.28
C CYS A 143 -12.88 2.99 -0.86
N GLY A 144 -12.30 2.86 -2.07
CA GLY A 144 -12.60 3.66 -3.28
C GLY A 144 -12.12 5.10 -3.23
N ARG A 145 -11.47 5.48 -2.12
CA ARG A 145 -10.96 6.81 -1.76
C ARG A 145 -10.00 6.67 -0.58
N ALA A 146 -9.34 7.75 -0.20
CA ALA A 146 -8.59 7.78 1.05
C ALA A 146 -9.52 7.85 2.27
N ILE A 147 -9.13 7.18 3.35
CA ILE A 147 -9.80 7.14 4.65
C ILE A 147 -8.81 7.38 5.79
N PRO A 148 -9.24 8.01 6.91
CA PRO A 148 -8.35 8.26 8.03
C PRO A 148 -8.12 7.03 8.94
N GLU A 149 -9.08 6.10 9.00
CA GLU A 149 -9.07 4.99 9.96
C GLU A 149 -9.59 3.67 9.36
N VAL A 150 -8.91 2.56 9.67
CA VAL A 150 -9.08 1.22 9.07
C VAL A 150 -10.52 0.67 9.19
N GLN A 151 -11.26 1.13 10.20
CA GLN A 151 -12.66 0.78 10.42
C GLN A 151 -13.60 1.27 9.30
N GLN A 152 -13.15 2.16 8.44
CA GLN A 152 -13.94 2.71 7.34
C GLN A 152 -13.78 1.96 6.01
N CYS A 153 -13.00 0.88 5.98
CA CYS A 153 -12.86 0.05 4.79
C CYS A 153 -13.76 -1.18 4.85
N LEU A 154 -14.15 -1.68 3.66
CA LEU A 154 -15.11 -2.77 3.52
C LEU A 154 -14.76 -4.03 4.33
N PRO A 155 -13.51 -4.54 4.38
CA PRO A 155 -13.17 -5.69 5.19
C PRO A 155 -13.56 -5.50 6.67
N ALA A 156 -13.30 -4.33 7.24
CA ALA A 156 -13.64 -4.03 8.63
C ALA A 156 -15.16 -3.95 8.84
N MET A 157 -15.90 -3.38 7.87
CA MET A 157 -17.37 -3.34 7.92
C MET A 157 -18.03 -4.72 7.76
N HIS A 158 -17.31 -5.68 7.18
CA HIS A 158 -17.74 -7.07 6.96
C HIS A 158 -17.05 -8.05 7.91
N ASP A 159 -16.63 -7.58 9.09
CA ASP A 159 -16.06 -8.39 10.18
C ASP A 159 -14.80 -9.20 9.80
N LYS A 160 -14.09 -8.81 8.74
CA LYS A 160 -12.79 -9.41 8.39
C LYS A 160 -11.71 -8.90 9.34
N THR A 161 -10.83 -9.79 9.77
CA THR A 161 -9.79 -9.47 10.74
C THR A 161 -8.62 -8.73 10.12
N VAL A 162 -8.08 -7.73 10.82
CA VAL A 162 -6.84 -7.05 10.44
C VAL A 162 -5.58 -7.88 10.75
N THR A 163 -5.69 -8.87 11.63
CA THR A 163 -4.59 -9.73 12.09
C THR A 163 -4.46 -11.02 11.26
N PRO A 164 -3.26 -11.63 11.22
CA PRO A 164 -2.02 -11.17 11.85
C PRO A 164 -1.46 -9.92 11.17
N ILE A 165 -0.95 -8.98 11.96
CA ILE A 165 -0.26 -7.78 11.44
C ILE A 165 1.23 -8.05 11.56
N ALA A 166 1.93 -8.15 10.43
CA ALA A 166 3.38 -8.11 10.41
C ALA A 166 3.86 -6.67 10.24
N CYS A 167 4.79 -6.25 11.08
CA CYS A 167 5.41 -4.93 11.10
C CYS A 167 6.92 -5.08 10.85
N ALA A 168 7.50 -4.24 10.00
CA ALA A 168 8.94 -4.12 9.80
C ALA A 168 9.36 -2.65 9.72
N ASP A 169 10.54 -2.31 10.25
CA ASP A 169 11.09 -0.94 10.21
C ASP A 169 12.44 -0.86 9.48
N ASP A 170 12.94 0.37 9.32
CA ASP A 170 14.20 0.67 8.63
C ASP A 170 15.44 0.09 9.33
N TRP A 171 15.36 -0.23 10.62
CA TRP A 171 16.45 -0.78 11.44
C TRP A 171 16.51 -2.31 11.40
N GLY A 172 15.48 -2.94 10.85
CA GLY A 172 15.33 -4.39 10.79
C GLY A 172 14.65 -5.00 12.02
N ASN A 173 13.94 -4.19 12.82
CA ASN A 173 13.05 -4.75 13.83
C ASN A 173 11.82 -5.32 13.14
N VAL A 174 11.35 -6.47 13.65
CA VAL A 174 10.16 -7.17 13.16
C VAL A 174 9.24 -7.44 14.34
N THR A 175 7.95 -7.14 14.17
CA THR A 175 6.91 -7.47 15.15
C THR A 175 5.75 -8.16 14.46
N ILE A 176 5.23 -9.25 15.06
CA ILE A 176 3.99 -9.89 14.61
C ILE A 176 2.93 -9.71 15.69
N VAL A 177 1.89 -8.94 15.39
CA VAL A 177 0.70 -8.84 16.22
C VAL A 177 -0.26 -9.94 15.82
N LYS A 178 -0.28 -11.02 16.63
CA LYS A 178 -1.10 -12.20 16.35
C LYS A 178 -2.58 -11.95 16.53
N GLN A 179 -2.95 -11.07 17.46
CA GLN A 179 -4.34 -10.82 17.82
C GLN A 179 -4.50 -9.40 18.38
N VAL A 180 -5.67 -8.82 18.12
CA VAL A 180 -6.15 -7.56 18.66
C VAL A 180 -7.60 -7.76 19.10
N VAL A 181 -8.03 -7.05 20.14
CA VAL A 181 -9.41 -7.18 20.65
C VAL A 181 -10.38 -6.29 19.86
N THR A 182 -9.91 -5.14 19.37
CA THR A 182 -10.70 -4.18 18.58
C THR A 182 -9.85 -3.55 17.50
N LEU A 183 -10.48 -3.02 16.44
CA LEU A 183 -9.79 -2.27 15.38
C LEU A 183 -9.10 -1.02 15.92
N ALA A 184 -9.75 -0.30 16.85
CA ALA A 184 -9.14 0.86 17.52
C ALA A 184 -7.87 0.48 18.32
N ALA A 185 -7.84 -0.72 18.92
CA ALA A 185 -6.65 -1.23 19.56
C ALA A 185 -5.56 -1.57 18.53
N ALA A 186 -5.94 -2.14 17.39
CA ALA A 186 -5.00 -2.45 16.30
C ALA A 186 -4.28 -1.20 15.80
N GLU A 187 -5.01 -0.11 15.51
CA GLU A 187 -4.40 1.14 15.06
C GLU A 187 -3.49 1.76 16.13
N ARG A 188 -3.91 1.75 17.39
CA ARG A 188 -3.08 2.25 18.48
C ARG A 188 -1.82 1.43 18.64
N LEU A 189 -1.91 0.10 18.52
CA LEU A 189 -0.75 -0.80 18.55
C LEU A 189 0.22 -0.51 17.41
N GLY A 190 -0.26 -0.40 16.16
CA GLY A 190 0.57 -0.05 15.01
C GLY A 190 1.25 1.31 15.18
N LYS A 191 0.50 2.34 15.61
CA LYS A 191 1.05 3.66 15.93
C LYS A 191 2.14 3.58 16.99
N MET A 192 1.95 2.81 18.06
CA MET A 192 2.97 2.62 19.10
C MET A 192 4.22 1.90 18.57
N ILE A 193 4.06 0.84 17.78
CA ILE A 193 5.18 0.11 17.15
C ILE A 193 5.97 1.06 16.24
N SER A 194 5.28 1.89 15.44
CA SER A 194 5.90 2.85 14.54
C SER A 194 6.74 3.93 15.24
N THR A 195 6.58 4.13 16.55
CA THR A 195 7.40 5.12 17.29
C THR A 195 8.87 4.74 17.38
N ILE A 196 9.20 3.46 17.23
CA ILE A 196 10.57 2.96 17.18
C ILE A 196 11.20 3.25 15.81
N ALA A 197 10.38 3.27 14.75
CA ALA A 197 10.82 3.64 13.41
C ALA A 197 11.16 5.14 13.37
N THR A 198 12.20 5.53 12.63
CA THR A 198 12.57 6.96 12.49
C THR A 198 11.68 7.73 11.50
N GLY A 199 10.48 7.21 11.26
CA GLY A 199 9.53 7.66 10.25
C GLY A 199 8.36 6.69 10.17
N LEU A 200 8.31 5.94 9.06
CA LEU A 200 7.28 4.94 8.80
C LEU A 200 7.75 3.53 9.19
N CYS A 201 6.84 2.75 9.73
CA CYS A 201 6.91 1.29 9.82
C CYS A 201 6.03 0.69 8.73
N GLY A 202 6.49 -0.36 8.06
CA GLY A 202 5.69 -1.10 7.11
C GLY A 202 4.82 -2.11 7.85
N GLU A 203 3.51 -2.07 7.62
CA GLU A 203 2.54 -2.96 8.25
C GLU A 203 1.77 -3.74 7.18
N THR A 204 1.22 -4.88 7.56
CA THR A 204 0.32 -5.70 6.74
C THR A 204 -1.04 -5.82 7.42
N PHE A 205 -2.09 -5.74 6.64
CA PHE A 205 -3.46 -5.84 7.12
C PHE A 205 -4.26 -6.82 6.26
N PHE A 206 -5.43 -7.19 6.78
CA PHE A 206 -6.48 -7.89 6.05
C PHE A 206 -5.98 -9.10 5.29
N THR A 207 -5.17 -9.94 5.96
CA THR A 207 -4.67 -11.17 5.38
C THR A 207 -5.76 -12.23 5.39
N MET A 208 -6.22 -12.62 4.21
CA MET A 208 -7.34 -13.55 4.06
C MET A 208 -7.22 -14.34 2.76
N LYS A 209 -8.15 -15.29 2.55
CA LYS A 209 -8.26 -15.97 1.26
C LYS A 209 -8.91 -15.07 0.23
N ALA A 210 -8.50 -15.19 -1.02
CA ALA A 210 -9.03 -14.37 -2.11
C ALA A 210 -10.55 -14.50 -2.26
N LYS A 211 -11.13 -15.67 -1.97
CA LYS A 211 -12.58 -15.85 -1.90
C LYS A 211 -13.26 -14.82 -0.99
N GLU A 212 -12.66 -14.55 0.16
CA GLU A 212 -13.18 -13.58 1.13
C GLU A 212 -12.90 -12.15 0.69
N MET A 213 -11.74 -11.90 0.08
CA MET A 213 -11.39 -10.59 -0.50
C MET A 213 -12.41 -10.17 -1.57
N LYS A 214 -12.86 -11.11 -2.42
CA LYS A 214 -13.87 -10.86 -3.45
C LYS A 214 -15.22 -10.38 -2.89
N GLU A 215 -15.52 -10.71 -1.63
CA GLU A 215 -16.75 -10.26 -0.96
C GLU A 215 -16.67 -8.79 -0.51
N VAL A 216 -15.46 -8.23 -0.40
CA VAL A 216 -15.18 -6.93 0.24
C VAL A 216 -14.30 -6.01 -0.59
N LEU A 217 -14.06 -6.33 -1.87
CA LEU A 217 -13.29 -5.51 -2.81
C LEU A 217 -14.20 -4.56 -3.59
N ILE A 218 -13.74 -3.33 -3.83
CA ILE A 218 -14.27 -2.45 -4.86
C ILE A 218 -13.42 -2.67 -6.12
N PRO A 219 -13.93 -3.38 -7.15
CA PRO A 219 -13.14 -3.71 -8.32
C PRO A 219 -12.94 -2.50 -9.25
N GLY A 220 -11.83 -2.51 -9.99
CA GLY A 220 -11.56 -1.59 -11.09
C GLY A 220 -10.98 -0.23 -10.71
N THR A 221 -10.75 0.04 -9.43
CA THR A 221 -10.33 1.38 -8.95
C THR A 221 -8.92 1.76 -9.41
N LEU A 222 -8.04 0.79 -9.70
CA LEU A 222 -6.71 1.08 -10.26
C LEU A 222 -6.79 1.43 -11.75
N THR A 223 -7.57 0.66 -12.51
CA THR A 223 -7.84 0.96 -13.92
C THR A 223 -8.54 2.31 -14.07
N GLU A 224 -9.55 2.59 -13.24
CA GLU A 224 -10.24 3.89 -13.24
C GLU A 224 -9.27 5.04 -12.93
N SER A 225 -8.40 4.88 -11.94
CA SER A 225 -7.35 5.87 -11.62
C SER A 225 -6.47 6.17 -12.83
N LEU A 226 -5.98 5.15 -13.54
CA LEU A 226 -5.17 5.37 -14.74
C LEU A 226 -5.92 6.17 -15.82
N GLU A 227 -7.17 5.79 -16.12
CA GLU A 227 -7.96 6.45 -17.17
C GLU A 227 -8.34 7.90 -16.79
N ILE A 228 -8.67 8.17 -15.53
CA ILE A 228 -8.94 9.53 -15.02
C ILE A 228 -7.70 10.40 -15.17
N GLY A 229 -6.55 9.93 -14.69
CA GLY A 229 -5.34 10.75 -14.70
C GLY A 229 -4.82 11.05 -16.11
N LYS A 230 -4.97 10.08 -17.03
CA LYS A 230 -4.74 10.28 -18.46
C LYS A 230 -5.72 11.28 -19.08
N THR A 231 -7.01 11.18 -18.75
CA THR A 231 -8.04 12.12 -19.21
C THR A 231 -7.71 13.55 -18.79
N ILE A 232 -7.41 13.75 -17.50
CA ILE A 232 -7.01 15.06 -16.96
C ILE A 232 -5.79 15.61 -17.70
N ARG A 233 -4.77 14.77 -17.95
CA ARG A 233 -3.56 15.21 -18.69
C ARG A 233 -3.92 15.70 -20.08
N THR A 234 -4.62 14.86 -20.84
CA THR A 234 -4.89 15.11 -22.27
C THR A 234 -5.80 16.32 -22.46
N ALA A 235 -6.78 16.52 -21.59
CA ALA A 235 -7.62 17.71 -21.60
C ALA A 235 -6.79 18.99 -21.38
N ARG A 236 -5.91 18.99 -20.36
CA ARG A 236 -5.00 20.12 -20.08
C ARG A 236 -4.05 20.41 -21.23
N GLU A 237 -3.48 19.38 -21.86
CA GLU A 237 -2.58 19.53 -23.01
C GLU A 237 -3.27 20.13 -24.24
N LYS A 238 -4.57 19.84 -24.42
CA LYS A 238 -5.37 20.37 -25.54
C LYS A 238 -6.04 21.71 -25.25
N GLY A 239 -6.08 22.14 -23.98
CA GLY A 239 -6.91 23.26 -23.55
C GLY A 239 -8.41 22.95 -23.51
N ASP A 240 -8.76 21.66 -23.48
CA ASP A 240 -10.14 21.18 -23.37
C ASP A 240 -10.58 21.13 -21.90
N ASP A 241 -11.90 21.08 -21.69
CA ASP A 241 -12.49 20.88 -20.37
C ASP A 241 -12.54 19.38 -20.04
N PRO A 242 -11.90 18.90 -18.95
CA PRO A 242 -11.84 17.47 -18.63
C PRO A 242 -13.19 16.87 -18.19
N VAL A 243 -14.24 17.67 -18.02
CA VAL A 243 -15.57 17.21 -17.58
C VAL A 243 -16.69 17.48 -18.60
N LYS A 244 -16.35 17.82 -19.85
CA LYS A 244 -17.31 18.06 -20.93
C LYS A 244 -17.51 16.86 -21.85
#